data_AF-A0A3B8M4Q5-F1
#
_entry.id   AF-A0A3B8M4Q5-F1
#
_cell.length_a   1.000
_cell.length_b   1.000
_cell.length_c   1.000
_cell.angle_alpha   90.00
_cell.angle_beta   90.00
_cell.angle_gamma   90.00
#
_symmetry.space_group_name_H-M   'P 1'
#
loop_
_entity.id
_entity.type
_entity.pdbx_description
1 polymer ?
#
loop_
_entity_poly.entity_id
_entity_poly.type
_entity_poly.pdbx_seq_one_letter_code
_entity_poly.pdbx_strand_id
1 'polypeptide(L)'
;MMMTPIATLEETLEEAVATGKLGSVVSVRALLHLPGEEPDLETAASVLLSLSGRLVGSDPGSLVVRGHGSGRQLNLLLRLDAGPIVSLSLTRGSVDQLELALVVVGNHGVIRLEGAELAEEIGLSAGTFAVADDAWLKRIRSVEG
;
A
#
# COMPACT_ATOMS: atom_id res chain seq x y z
N MET A 1 23.31 -9.67 2.02
CA MET A 1 21.91 -10.01 2.33
C MET A 1 21.10 -9.59 1.11
N MET A 2 20.31 -10.47 0.48
CA MET A 2 19.44 -10.03 -0.62
C MET A 2 18.29 -9.21 -0.04
N MET A 3 18.00 -8.05 -0.64
CA MET A 3 16.82 -7.25 -0.29
C MET A 3 15.56 -7.98 -0.74
N THR A 4 14.48 -7.82 0.03
CA THR A 4 13.16 -8.35 -0.34
C THR A 4 12.53 -7.42 -1.40
N PRO A 5 11.62 -7.93 -2.26
CA PRO A 5 10.95 -7.10 -3.26
C PRO A 5 10.24 -5.87 -2.68
N ILE A 6 9.64 -6.00 -1.49
CA ILE A 6 8.98 -4.88 -0.81
C ILE A 6 9.99 -3.82 -0.33
N ALA A 7 11.20 -4.23 0.09
CA ALA A 7 12.25 -3.31 0.48
C ALA A 7 12.83 -2.58 -0.73
N THR A 8 12.95 -3.24 -1.88
CA THR A 8 13.34 -2.59 -3.14
C THR A 8 12.32 -1.56 -3.61
N LEU A 9 11.02 -1.86 -3.50
CA LEU A 9 9.95 -0.88 -3.77
C LEU A 9 10.05 0.33 -2.85
N GLU A 10 10.26 0.09 -1.56
CA GLU A 10 10.42 1.13 -0.55
C GLU A 10 11.59 2.05 -0.84
N GLU A 11 12.78 1.49 -1.07
CA GLU A 11 14.00 2.26 -1.40
C GLU A 11 13.78 3.11 -2.66
N THR A 12 13.18 2.54 -3.71
CA THR A 12 12.88 3.26 -4.96
C THR A 12 11.98 4.48 -4.71
N LEU A 13 10.98 4.34 -3.86
CA LEU A 13 10.05 5.41 -3.53
C LEU A 13 10.69 6.45 -2.61
N GLU A 14 11.47 6.02 -1.63
CA GLU A 14 12.22 6.91 -0.74
C GLU A 14 13.23 7.75 -1.51
N GLU A 15 13.98 7.16 -2.44
CA GLU A 15 14.89 7.90 -3.33
C GLU A 15 14.13 8.94 -4.16
N ALA A 16 12.99 8.56 -4.73
CA ALA A 16 12.16 9.48 -5.52
C ALA A 16 11.64 10.65 -4.67
N VAL A 17 11.21 10.40 -3.44
CA VAL A 17 10.80 11.42 -2.47
C VAL A 17 12.00 12.29 -2.04
N ALA A 18 13.15 11.68 -1.79
CA ALA A 18 14.38 12.35 -1.36
C ALA A 18 14.94 13.32 -2.41
N THR A 19 14.57 13.17 -3.68
CA THR A 19 14.93 14.15 -4.73
C THR A 19 14.41 15.57 -4.45
N GLY A 20 13.45 15.72 -3.53
CA GLY A 20 12.83 17.00 -3.16
C GLY A 20 11.86 17.57 -4.20
N LYS A 21 11.74 16.93 -5.37
CA LYS A 21 10.83 17.33 -6.45
C LYS A 21 9.36 17.22 -6.06
N LEU A 22 9.04 16.33 -5.12
CA LEU A 22 7.68 16.17 -4.60
C LEU A 22 7.32 17.21 -3.53
N GLY A 23 8.32 17.84 -2.91
CA GLY A 23 8.14 18.54 -1.64
C GLY A 23 7.70 17.60 -0.53
N SER A 24 6.73 18.01 0.30
CA SER A 24 6.17 17.16 1.36
C SER A 24 5.07 16.25 0.81
N VAL A 25 5.10 14.97 1.15
CA VAL A 25 4.04 14.02 0.80
C VAL A 25 2.74 14.41 1.50
N VAL A 26 1.67 14.55 0.74
CA VAL A 26 0.33 14.92 1.24
C VAL A 26 -0.71 13.82 1.03
N SER A 27 -0.47 12.89 0.11
CA SER A 27 -1.37 11.77 -0.13
C SER A 27 -0.65 10.58 -0.75
N VAL A 28 -1.02 9.37 -0.33
CA VAL A 28 -0.64 8.13 -1.00
C VAL A 28 -1.91 7.39 -1.40
N ARG A 29 -1.97 6.93 -2.65
CA ARG A 29 -3.02 6.06 -3.15
C ARG A 29 -2.41 4.78 -3.68
N ALA A 30 -2.85 3.63 -3.17
CA ALA A 30 -2.47 2.34 -3.73
C ALA A 30 -3.70 1.54 -4.16
N LEU A 31 -3.59 0.87 -5.30
CA LEU A 31 -4.50 -0.13 -5.81
C LEU A 31 -3.70 -1.41 -6.00
N LEU A 32 -4.10 -2.49 -5.32
CA LEU A 32 -3.46 -3.79 -5.39
C LEU A 32 -4.48 -4.82 -5.88
N HIS A 33 -4.17 -5.47 -7.00
CA HIS A 33 -4.89 -6.63 -7.50
C HIS A 33 -4.04 -7.88 -7.26
N LEU A 34 -4.55 -8.79 -6.44
CA LEU A 34 -3.89 -10.07 -6.15
C LEU A 34 -4.51 -11.20 -7.00
N PRO A 35 -3.69 -12.09 -7.57
CA PRO A 35 -4.20 -13.24 -8.32
C PRO A 35 -4.78 -14.31 -7.39
N GLY A 36 -5.83 -14.99 -7.85
CA GLY A 36 -6.50 -16.06 -7.11
C GLY A 36 -7.33 -15.59 -5.90
N GLU A 37 -7.97 -16.53 -5.22
CA GLU A 37 -8.87 -16.24 -4.08
C GLU A 37 -8.21 -16.43 -2.70
N GLU A 38 -7.08 -17.13 -2.65
CA GLU A 38 -6.36 -17.47 -1.43
C GLU A 38 -5.75 -16.26 -0.68
N PRO A 39 -5.23 -15.21 -1.34
CA PRO A 39 -4.54 -14.14 -0.61
C PRO A 39 -5.43 -13.44 0.41
N ASP A 40 -4.86 -13.15 1.59
CA ASP A 40 -5.52 -12.42 2.66
C ASP A 40 -5.40 -10.90 2.44
N LEU A 41 -6.54 -10.24 2.28
CA LEU A 41 -6.58 -8.80 1.98
C LEU A 41 -6.16 -7.94 3.18
N GLU A 42 -6.44 -8.37 4.42
CA GLU A 42 -6.03 -7.62 5.61
C GLU A 42 -4.51 -7.63 5.78
N THR A 43 -3.89 -8.80 5.61
CA THR A 43 -2.43 -8.95 5.62
C THR A 43 -1.79 -8.10 4.53
N ALA A 44 -2.27 -8.17 3.29
CA ALA A 44 -1.76 -7.35 2.20
C ALA A 44 -1.94 -5.83 2.47
N ALA A 45 -3.08 -5.44 3.06
CA ALA A 45 -3.32 -4.06 3.45
C ALA A 45 -2.36 -3.58 4.54
N SER A 46 -2.02 -4.44 5.52
CA SER A 46 -1.06 -4.11 6.56
C SER A 46 0.31 -3.75 5.98
N VAL A 47 0.80 -4.51 4.99
CA VAL A 47 2.07 -4.26 4.30
C VAL A 47 2.05 -2.90 3.59
N LEU A 48 0.97 -2.60 2.85
CA LEU A 48 0.83 -1.33 2.14
C LEU A 48 0.65 -0.13 3.08
N LEU A 49 -0.01 -0.31 4.23
CA LEU A 49 -0.11 0.72 5.26
C LEU A 49 1.27 1.02 5.87
N SER A 50 2.08 -0.01 6.14
CA SER A 50 3.44 0.18 6.65
C SER A 50 4.32 0.93 5.65
N LEU A 51 4.30 0.52 4.38
CA LEU A 51 5.01 1.21 3.30
C LEU A 51 4.57 2.68 3.21
N SER A 52 3.26 2.92 3.14
CA SER A 52 2.71 4.27 3.00
C SER A 52 3.01 5.15 4.22
N GLY A 53 2.96 4.59 5.42
CA GLY A 53 3.26 5.31 6.66
C GLY A 53 4.71 5.81 6.70
N ARG A 54 5.66 4.99 6.26
CA ARG A 54 7.07 5.38 6.16
C ARG A 54 7.31 6.49 5.14
N LEU A 55 6.67 6.42 3.98
CA LEU A 55 6.78 7.46 2.94
C LEU A 55 6.22 8.82 3.38
N VAL A 56 5.13 8.81 4.14
CA VAL A 56 4.50 10.04 4.63
C VAL A 56 5.26 10.60 5.84
N GLY A 57 5.79 9.74 6.71
CA GLY A 57 6.54 10.15 7.90
C GLY A 57 5.70 10.86 8.96
N SER A 58 4.39 10.58 9.03
CA SER A 58 3.47 11.13 10.04
C SER A 58 2.85 10.02 10.88
N ASP A 59 2.44 10.36 12.09
CA ASP A 59 1.75 9.43 12.99
C ASP A 59 0.34 9.09 12.48
N PRO A 60 -0.12 7.84 12.69
CA PRO A 60 -1.39 7.36 12.18
C PRO A 60 -2.58 7.76 13.07
N GLY A 61 -3.43 8.66 12.56
CA GLY A 61 -4.59 9.21 13.26
C GLY A 61 -5.81 8.30 13.29
N SER A 62 -6.63 8.30 12.24
CA SER A 62 -7.86 7.48 12.17
C SER A 62 -7.93 6.61 10.93
N LEU A 63 -8.34 5.36 11.11
CA LEU A 63 -8.45 4.37 10.04
C LEU A 63 -9.92 4.00 9.83
N VAL A 64 -10.35 4.03 8.58
CA VAL A 64 -11.65 3.52 8.13
C VAL A 64 -11.37 2.31 7.25
N VAL A 65 -12.04 1.20 7.53
CA VAL A 65 -11.94 -0.04 6.75
C VAL A 65 -13.31 -0.42 6.23
N ARG A 66 -13.38 -0.82 4.96
CA ARG A 66 -14.61 -1.24 4.30
C ARG A 66 -14.37 -2.44 3.40
N GLY A 67 -14.76 -3.62 3.88
CA GLY A 67 -14.90 -4.82 3.07
C GLY A 67 -16.14 -4.80 2.18
N HIS A 68 -16.04 -5.37 0.98
CA HIS A 68 -17.20 -5.67 0.15
C HIS A 68 -17.85 -6.99 0.59
N GLY A 69 -19.17 -7.13 0.45
CA GLY A 69 -19.91 -8.33 0.92
C GLY A 69 -19.45 -9.66 0.29
N SER A 70 -18.76 -9.62 -0.84
CA SER A 70 -18.12 -10.80 -1.45
C SER A 70 -16.85 -11.29 -0.75
N GLY A 71 -16.25 -10.49 0.13
CA GLY A 71 -14.92 -10.76 0.69
C GLY A 71 -13.75 -10.67 -0.31
N ARG A 72 -14.00 -10.19 -1.54
CA ARG A 72 -13.00 -10.04 -2.61
C ARG A 72 -12.42 -8.64 -2.76
N GLN A 73 -12.89 -7.69 -1.97
CA GLN A 73 -12.41 -6.31 -1.99
C GLN A 73 -12.37 -5.74 -0.58
N LEU A 74 -11.30 -5.00 -0.30
CA LEU A 74 -11.07 -4.28 0.94
C LEU A 74 -10.60 -2.86 0.60
N ASN A 75 -11.28 -1.85 1.14
CA ASN A 75 -10.89 -0.46 0.96
C ASN A 75 -10.52 0.14 2.32
N LEU A 76 -9.42 0.89 2.35
CA LEU A 76 -8.94 1.54 3.56
C LEU A 76 -8.70 3.03 3.31
N LEU A 77 -9.04 3.84 4.30
CA LEU A 77 -8.67 5.25 4.35
C LEU A 77 -8.05 5.55 5.72
N LEU A 78 -6.75 5.84 5.72
CA LEU A 78 -6.02 6.32 6.88
C LEU A 78 -5.87 7.83 6.77
N ARG A 79 -6.30 8.54 7.81
CA ARG A 79 -5.99 9.97 8.02
C ARG A 79 -4.87 10.05 9.05
N LEU A 80 -3.79 10.74 8.70
CA LEU A 80 -2.64 10.94 9.57
C LEU A 80 -2.79 12.25 10.35
N ASP A 81 -2.14 12.34 11.52
CA ASP A 81 -2.36 13.45 12.45
C ASP A 81 -1.92 14.82 11.89
N ALA A 82 -0.91 14.83 11.01
CA ALA A 82 -0.43 16.05 10.36
C ALA A 82 -1.27 16.48 9.13
N GLY A 83 -2.33 15.74 8.79
CA GLY A 83 -3.21 16.05 7.66
C GLY A 83 -3.08 15.18 6.40
N PRO A 84 -1.94 14.51 6.09
CA PRO A 84 -1.87 13.59 4.95
C PRO A 84 -2.88 12.45 5.04
N ILE A 85 -3.19 11.88 3.87
CA ILE A 85 -4.10 10.74 3.77
C ILE A 85 -3.45 9.57 3.02
N VAL A 86 -3.79 8.35 3.40
CA VAL A 86 -3.43 7.14 2.67
C VAL A 86 -4.73 6.41 2.30
N SER A 87 -4.94 6.20 1.00
CA SER A 87 -6.09 5.47 0.47
C SER A 87 -5.63 4.18 -0.20
N LEU A 88 -6.12 3.05 0.27
CA LEU A 88 -5.79 1.73 -0.28
C LEU A 88 -7.05 1.07 -0.81
N SER A 89 -6.95 0.43 -1.97
CA SER A 89 -7.98 -0.46 -2.50
C SER A 89 -7.32 -1.77 -2.88
N LEU A 90 -7.77 -2.86 -2.28
CA LEU A 90 -7.24 -4.19 -2.51
C LEU A 90 -8.35 -5.06 -3.05
N THR A 91 -8.01 -5.88 -4.04
CA THR A 91 -8.90 -6.89 -4.60
C THR A 91 -8.16 -8.20 -4.81
N ARG A 92 -8.91 -9.30 -4.87
CA ARG A 92 -8.37 -10.62 -5.19
C ARG A 92 -9.25 -11.36 -6.19
N GLY A 93 -8.64 -12.22 -6.99
CA GLY A 93 -9.32 -13.15 -7.89
C GLY A 93 -9.90 -12.51 -9.16
N SER A 94 -9.52 -11.26 -9.47
CA SER A 94 -9.96 -10.54 -10.67
C SER A 94 -8.89 -10.43 -11.76
N VAL A 95 -7.67 -10.87 -11.48
CA VAL A 95 -6.49 -10.75 -12.35
C VAL A 95 -5.69 -12.06 -12.33
N ASP A 96 -4.99 -12.35 -13.43
CA ASP A 96 -4.15 -13.54 -13.56
C ASP A 96 -2.73 -13.32 -12.98
N GLN A 97 -2.31 -12.06 -12.87
CA GLN A 97 -1.01 -11.64 -12.34
C GLN A 97 -1.21 -10.52 -11.33
N LEU A 98 -0.23 -10.34 -10.45
CA LEU A 98 -0.26 -9.25 -9.48
C LEU A 98 -0.13 -7.89 -10.19
N GLU A 99 -0.99 -6.95 -9.83
CA GLU A 99 -0.89 -5.57 -10.30
C GLU A 99 -0.86 -4.61 -9.12
N LEU A 100 0.13 -3.71 -9.11
CA LEU A 100 0.22 -2.62 -8.16
C LEU A 100 0.19 -1.30 -8.93
N ALA A 101 -0.75 -0.43 -8.56
CA ALA A 101 -0.74 0.97 -8.96
C ALA A 101 -0.63 1.84 -7.71
N LEU A 102 0.48 2.56 -7.60
CA LEU A 102 0.84 3.42 -6.48
C LEU A 102 1.05 4.85 -6.99
N VAL A 103 0.36 5.78 -6.34
CA VAL A 103 0.47 7.21 -6.60
C VAL A 103 0.87 7.90 -5.31
N VAL A 104 2.00 8.59 -5.31
CA VAL A 104 2.46 9.43 -4.20
C VAL A 104 2.35 10.88 -4.64
N VAL A 105 1.51 11.64 -3.93
CA VAL A 105 1.26 13.05 -4.20
C VAL A 105 1.98 13.85 -3.13
N GLY A 106 2.85 14.75 -3.55
CA GLY A 106 3.37 15.81 -2.70
C GLY A 106 2.82 17.16 -3.11
N ASN A 107 3.11 18.19 -2.32
CA ASN A 107 2.66 19.55 -2.60
C ASN A 107 3.30 20.18 -3.85
N HIS A 108 4.40 19.63 -4.36
CA HIS A 108 5.10 20.14 -5.55
C HIS A 108 5.13 19.16 -6.74
N GLY A 109 4.59 17.94 -6.60
CA GLY A 109 4.66 16.95 -7.65
C GLY A 109 3.93 15.64 -7.35
N VAL A 110 3.99 14.73 -8.31
CA VAL A 110 3.35 13.40 -8.23
C VAL A 110 4.30 12.34 -8.76
N ILE A 111 4.46 11.24 -8.02
CA ILE A 111 5.09 9.99 -8.48
C ILE A 111 3.97 9.01 -8.79
N ARG A 112 4.11 8.30 -9.91
CA ARG A 112 3.21 7.23 -10.33
C ARG A 112 4.03 6.00 -10.68
N LEU A 113 3.68 4.90 -10.04
CA LEU A 113 4.18 3.55 -10.30
C LEU A 113 2.97 2.71 -10.65
N GLU A 114 2.79 2.34 -11.92
CA GLU A 114 1.56 1.69 -12.40
C GLU A 114 1.90 0.50 -13.29
N GLY A 115 1.24 -0.64 -13.05
CA GLY A 115 1.19 -1.77 -13.99
C GLY A 115 1.87 -3.05 -13.51
N ALA A 116 1.51 -4.17 -14.15
CA ALA A 116 2.06 -5.50 -13.89
C ALA A 116 3.57 -5.58 -14.21
N GLU A 117 4.02 -4.89 -15.26
CA GLU A 117 5.43 -4.92 -15.71
C GLU A 117 6.38 -4.39 -14.63
N LEU A 118 6.00 -3.32 -13.94
CA LEU A 118 6.78 -2.77 -12.83
C LEU A 118 6.78 -3.71 -11.63
N ALA A 119 5.63 -4.33 -11.34
CA ALA A 119 5.54 -5.32 -10.27
C ALA A 119 6.46 -6.52 -10.56
N GLU A 120 6.54 -6.97 -11.82
CA GLU A 120 7.45 -8.02 -12.26
C GLU A 120 8.92 -7.58 -12.18
N GLU A 121 9.26 -6.37 -12.63
CA GLU A 121 10.62 -5.82 -12.58
C GLU A 121 11.18 -5.77 -11.14
N ILE A 122 10.34 -5.38 -10.18
CA ILE A 122 10.69 -5.32 -8.75
C ILE A 122 10.63 -6.72 -8.11
N GLY A 123 10.03 -7.72 -8.78
CA GLY A 123 9.85 -9.07 -8.26
C GLY A 123 8.74 -9.18 -7.22
N LEU A 124 7.74 -8.32 -7.28
CA LEU A 124 6.54 -8.40 -6.43
C LEU A 124 5.71 -9.62 -6.80
N SER A 125 5.23 -10.31 -5.77
CA SER A 125 4.35 -11.47 -5.91
C SER A 125 3.30 -11.46 -4.80
N ALA A 126 2.27 -12.31 -4.89
CA ALA A 126 1.31 -12.46 -3.79
C ALA A 126 2.02 -12.83 -2.47
N GLY A 127 3.12 -13.58 -2.52
CA GLY A 127 3.94 -13.90 -1.35
C GLY A 127 4.62 -12.69 -0.71
N THR A 128 4.89 -11.63 -1.48
CA THR A 128 5.43 -10.36 -0.96
C THR A 128 4.46 -9.69 0.01
N PHE A 129 3.16 -9.93 -0.17
CA PHE A 129 2.08 -9.35 0.64
C PHE A 129 1.49 -10.34 1.65
N ALA A 130 2.15 -11.47 1.89
CA ALA A 130 1.67 -12.55 2.76
C ALA A 130 2.22 -12.50 4.20
N VAL A 131 3.13 -11.56 4.49
CA VAL A 131 3.71 -11.39 5.84
C VAL A 131 3.22 -10.07 6.41
N ALA A 132 2.42 -10.16 7.47
CA ALA A 132 1.75 -9.00 8.06
C ALA A 132 2.72 -8.09 8.81
N ASP A 133 2.34 -6.82 8.87
CA ASP A 133 2.73 -5.95 9.98
C ASP A 133 1.67 -6.11 11.09
N ASP A 134 2.05 -6.77 12.20
CA ASP A 134 1.13 -7.13 13.27
C ASP A 134 0.43 -5.93 13.91
N ALA A 135 1.09 -4.76 13.97
CA ALA A 135 0.50 -3.55 14.53
C ALA A 135 -0.65 -3.05 13.66
N TRP A 136 -0.45 -3.04 12.34
CA TRP A 136 -1.49 -2.66 11.39
C TRP A 136 -2.58 -3.71 11.26
N LEU A 137 -2.25 -4.99 11.24
CA LEU A 137 -3.22 -6.07 11.18
C LEU A 137 -4.19 -6.02 12.37
N LYS A 138 -3.65 -5.84 13.59
CA LYS A 138 -4.46 -5.66 14.79
C LYS A 138 -5.38 -4.44 14.67
N ARG A 139 -4.86 -3.33 14.12
CA ARG A 139 -5.64 -2.11 13.95
C ARG A 139 -6.77 -2.28 12.95
N ILE A 140 -6.52 -2.89 11.79
CA ILE A 140 -7.54 -3.19 10.76
C ILE A 140 -8.70 -3.98 11.40
N ARG A 141 -8.38 -5.09 12.08
CA ARG A 141 -9.38 -5.95 12.73
C ARG A 141 -10.18 -5.27 13.84
N SER A 142 -9.62 -4.23 14.46
CA SER A 142 -10.29 -3.49 15.53
C SER A 142 -11.35 -2.50 15.04
N VAL A 143 -11.32 -2.12 13.75
CA VAL A 143 -12.28 -1.17 13.14
C VAL A 143 -13.30 -1.82 12.22
N GLU A 144 -13.16 -3.11 11.92
CA GLU A 144 -14.18 -3.88 11.18
C GLU A 144 -15.34 -4.37 12.06
N GLY A 145 -15.35 -3.99 13.35
CA GLY A 145 -16.41 -4.31 14.33
C GLY A 145 -17.62 -3.39 14.28
#